data_AF-A0A177C7H5-F1
#
_entry.id   AF-A0A177C7H5-F1
#
_cell.length_a   1.000
_cell.length_b   1.000
_cell.length_c   1.000
_cell.angle_alpha   90.00
_cell.angle_beta   90.00
_cell.angle_gamma   90.00
#
_symmetry.space_group_name_H-M   'P 1'
#
loop_
_entity.id
_entity.type
_entity.pdbx_description
1 polymer ?
#
loop_
_entity_poly.entity_id
_entity_poly.type
_entity_poly.pdbx_seq_one_letter_code
_entity_poly.pdbx_strand_id
1 'polypeptide(L)'
;MRLVRDKTTIPVPKIYNAYTDSDSGHVCIVMEFIEGDCLADVWGKLDDSQKEDVIEQLRGFFAQLREIKGSFIGSVDGTACEDQLFTDEIGAYGPYKDEASFNEGIITALKNTSTGSWVNTVSDMVLALKNHVIVTTHGDFSPRNIIV
;
A
#
# COMPACT_ATOMS: atom_id res chain seq x y z
N MET A 1 -5.59 7.58 -4.68
CA MET A 1 -6.81 6.81 -4.32
C MET A 1 -7.89 6.72 -5.42
N ARG A 2 -7.75 7.36 -6.59
CA ARG A 2 -8.78 7.32 -7.66
C ARG A 2 -9.16 5.91 -8.11
N LEU A 3 -8.16 5.05 -8.38
CA LEU A 3 -8.39 3.66 -8.79
C LEU A 3 -9.30 2.90 -7.83
N VAL A 4 -9.04 2.97 -6.52
CA VAL A 4 -9.84 2.27 -5.49
C VAL A 4 -11.27 2.82 -5.47
N ARG A 5 -11.44 4.14 -5.51
CA ARG A 5 -12.76 4.79 -5.55
C ARG A 5 -13.57 4.42 -6.79
N ASP A 6 -12.91 4.27 -7.94
CA ASP A 6 -13.58 3.97 -9.22
C ASP A 6 -13.96 2.49 -9.37
N LYS A 7 -13.30 1.60 -8.63
CA LYS A 7 -13.45 0.13 -8.78
C LYS A 7 -14.13 -0.55 -7.60
N THR A 8 -14.37 0.15 -6.50
CA THR A 8 -14.92 -0.43 -5.27
C THR A 8 -15.93 0.52 -4.63
N THR A 9 -16.64 0.04 -3.61
CA THR A 9 -17.49 0.87 -2.74
C THR A 9 -16.77 1.34 -1.48
N ILE A 10 -15.45 1.10 -1.37
CA ILE A 10 -14.66 1.48 -0.20
C ILE A 10 -14.68 3.01 -0.05
N PRO A 11 -15.07 3.54 1.13
CA PRO A 11 -15.07 4.96 1.37
C PRO A 11 -13.63 5.48 1.50
N VAL A 12 -13.10 6.02 0.41
CA VAL A 12 -11.78 6.68 0.38
C VAL A 12 -11.94 8.17 0.03
N PRO A 13 -11.14 9.07 0.63
CA PRO A 13 -11.21 10.50 0.35
C PRO A 13 -11.11 10.83 -1.14
N LYS A 14 -11.95 11.76 -1.61
CA LYS A 14 -11.87 12.27 -3.00
C LYS A 14 -10.60 13.06 -3.17
N ILE A 15 -9.82 12.79 -4.21
CA ILE A 15 -8.69 13.64 -4.57
C ILE A 15 -9.20 14.80 -5.42
N TYR A 16 -9.06 16.03 -4.92
CA TYR A 16 -9.40 17.26 -5.64
C TYR A 16 -8.23 17.76 -6.49
N ASN A 17 -7.01 17.73 -5.95
CA ASN A 17 -5.81 18.17 -6.66
C ASN A 17 -4.55 17.43 -6.16
N ALA A 18 -3.53 17.39 -7.01
CA ALA A 18 -2.17 16.98 -6.64
C ALA A 18 -1.19 17.86 -7.42
N TYR A 19 -0.29 18.55 -6.73
CA TYR A 19 0.64 19.49 -7.34
C TYR A 19 1.93 19.59 -6.52
N THR A 20 3.00 20.07 -7.15
CA THR A 20 4.23 20.46 -6.45
C THR A 20 4.13 21.94 -6.11
N ASP A 21 4.20 22.25 -4.82
CA ASP A 21 4.25 23.62 -4.34
C ASP A 21 5.56 24.29 -4.78
N SER A 22 5.48 25.43 -5.48
CA SER A 22 6.66 26.06 -6.08
C SER A 22 7.62 26.65 -5.06
N ASP A 23 7.11 27.05 -3.90
CA ASP A 23 7.89 27.78 -2.90
C ASP A 23 8.66 26.80 -1.99
N SER A 24 8.02 25.71 -1.58
CA SER A 24 8.62 24.68 -0.73
C SER A 24 9.19 23.49 -1.49
N GLY A 25 8.76 23.26 -2.74
CA GLY A 25 9.11 22.07 -3.53
C GLY A 25 8.40 20.78 -3.10
N HIS A 26 7.50 20.82 -2.11
CA HIS A 26 6.79 19.65 -1.63
C HIS A 26 5.67 19.23 -2.58
N VAL A 27 5.46 17.92 -2.71
CA VAL A 27 4.26 17.38 -3.35
C VAL A 27 3.09 17.46 -2.38
N CYS A 28 2.04 18.19 -2.76
CA CYS A 28 0.83 18.37 -1.98
C CYS A 28 -0.33 17.63 -2.64
N ILE A 29 -1.09 16.88 -1.83
CA ILE A 29 -2.32 16.23 -2.26
C ILE A 29 -3.48 16.90 -1.51
N VAL A 30 -4.39 17.51 -2.27
CA VAL A 30 -5.62 18.12 -1.72
C VAL A 30 -6.74 17.12 -1.89
N MET A 31 -7.36 16.73 -0.78
CA MET A 31 -8.40 15.71 -0.75
C MET A 31 -9.57 16.09 0.17
N GLU A 32 -10.67 15.37 0.01
CA GLU A 32 -11.87 15.43 0.82
C GLU A 32 -11.54 15.31 2.31
N PHE A 33 -12.07 16.25 3.10
CA PHE A 33 -12.03 16.14 4.54
C PHE A 33 -13.13 15.17 4.99
N ILE A 34 -12.73 14.14 5.72
CA ILE A 34 -13.66 13.16 6.30
C ILE A 34 -13.78 13.49 7.79
N GLU A 35 -14.98 13.88 8.21
CA GLU A 35 -15.31 14.04 9.62
C GLU A 35 -15.47 12.66 10.26
N GLY A 36 -14.84 12.48 11.42
CA GLY A 36 -14.86 11.23 12.18
C GLY A 36 -13.66 11.13 13.11
N ASP A 37 -13.63 10.07 13.90
CA ASP A 37 -12.55 9.78 14.82
C ASP A 37 -11.55 8.79 14.21
N CYS A 38 -10.27 8.94 14.55
CA CYS A 38 -9.27 7.93 14.22
C CYS A 38 -9.57 6.63 14.99
N LEU A 39 -9.67 5.51 14.28
CA LEU A 39 -10.03 4.23 14.90
C LEU A 39 -9.07 3.84 16.02
N ALA A 40 -7.77 4.18 15.90
CA ALA A 40 -6.79 3.93 16.96
C ALA A 40 -7.16 4.59 18.30
N ASP A 41 -7.79 5.76 18.27
CA ASP A 41 -8.09 6.57 19.46
C ASP A 41 -9.42 6.19 20.12
N VAL A 42 -10.29 5.50 19.38
CA VAL A 42 -11.62 5.11 19.85
C VAL A 42 -11.80 3.60 20.00
N TRP A 43 -10.92 2.75 19.45
CA TRP A 43 -11.05 1.29 19.49
C TRP A 43 -11.32 0.74 20.90
N GLY A 44 -10.60 1.25 21.91
CA GLY A 44 -10.77 0.82 23.30
C GLY A 44 -12.09 1.25 23.95
N LYS A 45 -12.78 2.24 23.36
CA LYS A 45 -14.08 2.76 23.80
C LYS A 45 -15.26 2.07 23.13
N LEU A 46 -15.03 1.40 22.00
CA LEU A 46 -16.06 0.66 21.28
C LEU A 46 -16.48 -0.58 22.07
N ASP A 47 -17.77 -0.87 22.06
CA ASP A 47 -18.29 -2.14 22.54
C ASP A 47 -18.00 -3.29 21.55
N ASP A 48 -18.29 -4.51 21.96
CA ASP A 48 -17.99 -5.70 21.15
C ASP A 48 -18.81 -5.76 19.85
N SER A 49 -20.04 -5.23 19.86
CA SER A 49 -20.88 -5.18 18.64
C SER A 49 -20.29 -4.21 17.62
N GLN A 50 -19.90 -3.01 18.07
CA GLN A 50 -19.28 -2.00 17.21
C GLN A 50 -17.93 -2.48 16.64
N LYS A 51 -17.14 -3.21 17.44
CA LYS A 51 -15.89 -3.80 16.95
C LYS A 51 -16.15 -4.85 15.87
N GLU A 52 -17.14 -5.71 16.04
CA GLU A 52 -17.48 -6.70 15.00
C GLU A 52 -17.97 -6.00 13.73
N ASP A 53 -18.80 -4.96 13.84
CA ASP A 53 -19.27 -4.18 12.68
C ASP A 53 -18.10 -3.55 11.90
N VAL A 54 -17.10 -3.01 12.59
CA VAL A 54 -15.88 -2.48 11.97
C VAL A 54 -15.10 -3.60 11.27
N ILE A 55 -14.91 -4.74 11.95
CA ILE A 55 -14.18 -5.87 11.38
C ILE A 55 -14.89 -6.42 10.13
N GLU A 56 -16.22 -6.54 10.16
CA GLU A 56 -17.00 -7.03 9.03
C GLU A 56 -16.91 -6.11 7.82
N GLN A 57 -17.02 -4.78 8.02
CA GLN A 57 -16.80 -3.80 6.97
C GLN A 57 -15.40 -3.90 6.37
N LEU A 58 -14.36 -3.99 7.21
CA LEU A 58 -12.98 -4.11 6.76
C LEU A 58 -12.74 -5.41 5.97
N ARG A 59 -13.30 -6.55 6.40
CA ARG A 59 -13.27 -7.81 5.63
C ARG A 59 -13.89 -7.60 4.25
N GLY A 60 -15.06 -6.96 4.18
CA GLY A 60 -15.74 -6.63 2.92
C GLY A 60 -14.90 -5.74 2.01
N PHE A 61 -14.25 -4.71 2.56
CA PHE A 61 -13.38 -3.81 1.81
C PHE A 61 -12.15 -4.53 1.25
N PHE A 62 -11.49 -5.40 2.03
CA PHE A 62 -10.36 -6.18 1.52
C PHE A 62 -10.76 -7.19 0.45
N ALA A 63 -11.96 -7.79 0.56
CA ALA A 63 -12.47 -8.65 -0.49
C ALA A 63 -12.57 -7.87 -1.81
N GLN A 64 -13.19 -6.68 -1.80
CA GLN A 64 -13.30 -5.83 -2.98
C GLN A 64 -11.94 -5.36 -3.51
N LEU A 65 -11.04 -4.92 -2.62
CA LEU A 65 -9.71 -4.44 -3.01
C LEU A 65 -8.91 -5.53 -3.72
N ARG A 66 -9.00 -6.78 -3.24
CA ARG A 66 -8.31 -7.94 -3.82
C ARG A 66 -8.92 -8.41 -5.14
N GLU A 67 -10.13 -7.99 -5.49
CA GLU A 67 -10.69 -8.22 -6.83
C GLU A 67 -10.03 -7.33 -7.90
N ILE A 68 -9.38 -6.23 -7.51
CA ILE A 68 -8.55 -5.44 -8.40
C ILE A 68 -7.23 -6.19 -8.65
N LYS A 69 -7.22 -7.03 -9.70
CA LYS A 69 -6.05 -7.79 -10.13
C LYS A 69 -5.08 -6.91 -10.92
N GLY A 70 -3.79 -7.10 -10.67
CA GLY A 70 -2.72 -6.51 -11.48
C GLY A 70 -2.21 -7.48 -12.54
N SER A 71 -1.76 -6.95 -13.67
CA SER A 71 -0.99 -7.69 -14.68
C SER A 71 0.52 -7.46 -14.55
N PHE A 72 0.93 -6.61 -13.60
CA PHE A 72 2.30 -6.25 -13.27
C PHE A 72 2.36 -5.75 -11.81
N ILE A 73 3.56 -5.64 -11.26
CA ILE A 73 3.85 -5.07 -9.93
C ILE A 73 4.63 -3.78 -10.12
N GLY A 74 4.02 -2.65 -9.75
CA GLY A 74 4.57 -1.31 -9.97
C GLY A 74 3.56 -0.25 -9.57
N SER A 75 3.86 1.00 -9.91
CA SER A 75 2.91 2.12 -9.74
C SER A 75 1.71 1.98 -10.67
N VAL A 76 0.57 2.56 -10.27
CA VAL A 76 -0.72 2.38 -10.98
C VAL A 76 -0.73 2.88 -12.42
N ASP A 77 0.22 3.75 -12.79
CA ASP A 77 0.44 4.27 -14.14
C ASP A 77 1.39 3.41 -14.99
N GLY A 78 1.84 2.27 -14.46
CA GLY A 78 2.79 1.39 -15.14
C GLY A 78 4.25 1.82 -14.99
N THR A 79 4.56 2.72 -14.06
CA THR A 79 5.95 3.09 -13.73
C THR A 79 6.53 2.20 -12.61
N ALA A 80 7.78 2.48 -12.24
CA ALA A 80 8.51 1.77 -11.21
C ALA A 80 7.80 1.80 -9.85
N CYS A 81 8.20 0.89 -8.98
CA CYS A 81 7.84 0.88 -7.57
C CYS A 81 8.54 2.03 -6.85
N GLU A 82 7.76 2.84 -6.12
CA GLU A 82 8.25 3.99 -5.34
C GLU A 82 8.08 3.76 -3.82
N ASP A 83 8.19 2.50 -3.39
CA ASP A 83 8.11 2.12 -1.98
C ASP A 83 9.40 2.49 -1.22
N GLN A 84 9.34 2.65 0.10
CA GLN A 84 10.50 2.95 0.95
C GLN A 84 11.63 1.92 0.82
N LEU A 85 11.29 0.69 0.41
CA LEU A 85 12.24 -0.36 0.08
C LEU A 85 13.15 -0.01 -1.11
N PHE A 86 12.69 0.79 -2.07
CA PHE A 86 13.33 1.06 -3.36
C PHE A 86 13.92 2.48 -3.44
N THR A 87 14.54 2.92 -2.35
CA THR A 87 15.03 4.29 -2.19
C THR A 87 16.50 4.49 -2.54
N ASP A 88 17.24 3.41 -2.82
CA ASP A 88 18.64 3.50 -3.23
C ASP A 88 18.82 4.00 -4.66
N GLU A 89 17.88 3.67 -5.57
CA GLU A 89 17.85 4.19 -6.93
C GLU A 89 16.40 4.44 -7.39
N ILE A 90 15.97 5.70 -7.32
CA ILE A 90 14.62 6.14 -7.69
C ILE A 90 14.33 5.80 -9.14
N GLY A 91 13.21 5.13 -9.39
CA GLY A 91 12.77 4.76 -10.74
C GLY A 91 13.41 3.50 -11.33
N ALA A 92 14.34 2.83 -10.63
CA ALA A 92 15.02 1.64 -11.14
C ALA A 92 14.25 0.33 -10.95
N TYR A 93 13.27 0.32 -10.04
CA TYR A 93 12.65 -0.92 -9.57
C TYR A 93 11.28 -1.16 -10.20
N GLY A 94 11.27 -1.82 -11.36
CA GLY A 94 10.05 -2.22 -12.06
C GLY A 94 9.60 -1.22 -13.14
N PRO A 95 8.34 -1.31 -13.62
CA PRO A 95 7.34 -2.29 -13.22
C PRO A 95 7.80 -3.73 -13.52
N TYR A 96 7.42 -4.66 -12.67
CA TYR A 96 7.74 -6.08 -12.83
C TYR A 96 6.56 -6.83 -13.44
N LYS A 97 6.85 -7.70 -14.40
CA LYS A 97 5.84 -8.54 -15.06
C LYS A 97 5.20 -9.56 -14.10
N ASP A 98 5.97 -10.08 -13.17
CA ASP A 98 5.59 -11.22 -12.34
C ASP A 98 6.21 -11.16 -10.95
N GLU A 99 5.70 -11.99 -10.05
CA GLU A 99 6.18 -12.08 -8.66
C GLU A 99 7.66 -12.46 -8.58
N ALA A 100 8.14 -13.35 -9.45
CA ALA A 100 9.53 -13.79 -9.42
C ALA A 100 10.49 -12.62 -9.69
N SER A 101 10.24 -11.82 -10.72
CA SER A 101 11.06 -10.64 -11.03
C SER A 101 10.95 -9.55 -9.95
N PHE A 102 9.78 -9.38 -9.33
CA PHE A 102 9.62 -8.47 -8.20
C PHE A 102 10.42 -8.90 -6.96
N ASN A 103 10.40 -10.20 -6.63
CA ASN A 103 11.16 -10.77 -5.51
C ASN A 103 12.68 -10.55 -5.68
N GLU A 104 13.20 -10.74 -6.89
CA GLU A 104 14.60 -10.41 -7.20
C GLU A 104 14.89 -8.90 -7.05
N GLY A 105 13.94 -8.05 -7.43
CA GLY A 105 14.00 -6.60 -7.22
C GLY A 105 14.13 -6.22 -5.75
N ILE A 106 13.30 -6.81 -4.88
CA ILE A 106 13.38 -6.65 -3.41
C ILE A 106 14.76 -7.04 -2.90
N ILE A 107 15.28 -8.19 -3.32
CA ILE A 107 16.58 -8.71 -2.87
C ILE A 107 17.71 -7.78 -3.31
N THR A 108 17.63 -7.26 -4.54
CA THR A 108 18.60 -6.30 -5.08
C THR A 108 18.63 -5.03 -4.23
N ALA A 109 17.46 -4.41 -3.99
CA ALA A 109 17.35 -3.21 -3.16
C ALA A 109 17.86 -3.42 -1.72
N LEU A 110 17.52 -4.57 -1.12
CA LEU A 110 17.99 -4.93 0.23
C LEU A 110 19.52 -5.07 0.30
N LYS A 111 20.13 -5.70 -0.70
CA LYS A 111 21.60 -5.90 -0.75
C LYS A 111 22.36 -4.61 -1.06
N ASN A 112 21.73 -3.65 -1.72
CA ASN A 112 22.33 -2.34 -1.99
C ASN A 112 22.31 -1.44 -0.74
N THR A 113 21.29 -1.58 0.11
CA THR A 113 21.08 -0.70 1.28
C THR A 113 21.58 -1.28 2.60
N SER A 114 21.82 -2.59 2.67
CA SER A 114 22.18 -3.27 3.91
C SER A 114 23.15 -4.42 3.69
N THR A 115 23.84 -4.83 4.75
CA THR A 115 24.80 -5.95 4.73
C THR A 115 24.64 -6.85 5.96
N GLY A 116 25.13 -8.08 5.87
CA GLY A 116 25.17 -9.04 6.97
C GLY A 116 24.23 -10.23 6.81
N SER A 117 24.29 -11.16 7.78
CA SER A 117 23.55 -12.43 7.73
C SER A 117 22.03 -12.25 7.68
N TRP A 118 21.52 -11.17 8.30
CA TRP A 118 20.11 -10.81 8.26
C TRP A 118 19.59 -10.61 6.83
N VAL A 119 20.36 -9.92 5.97
CA VAL A 119 19.97 -9.67 4.58
C VAL A 119 19.82 -10.98 3.82
N ASN A 120 20.71 -11.94 4.06
CA ASN A 120 20.62 -13.27 3.44
C ASN A 120 19.35 -14.01 3.92
N THR A 121 19.08 -14.00 5.23
CA THR A 121 17.86 -14.62 5.78
C THR A 121 16.59 -14.02 5.19
N VAL A 122 16.49 -12.69 5.10
CA VAL A 122 15.33 -12.03 4.48
C VAL A 122 15.25 -12.36 2.99
N SER A 123 16.38 -12.38 2.28
CA SER A 123 16.41 -12.77 0.86
C SER A 123 15.87 -14.19 0.65
N ASP A 124 16.28 -15.14 1.48
CA ASP A 124 15.79 -16.52 1.43
C ASP A 124 14.28 -16.61 1.71
N MET A 125 13.78 -15.81 2.65
CA MET A 125 12.34 -15.71 2.93
C MET A 125 11.57 -15.15 1.73
N VAL A 126 12.09 -14.11 1.07
CA VAL A 126 11.48 -13.52 -0.13
C VAL A 126 11.48 -14.52 -1.29
N LEU A 127 12.57 -15.26 -1.51
CA LEU A 127 12.65 -16.30 -2.55
C LEU A 127 11.70 -17.48 -2.29
N ALA A 128 11.31 -17.72 -1.04
CA ALA A 128 10.33 -18.75 -0.70
C ALA A 128 8.90 -18.36 -1.11
N LEU A 129 8.61 -17.06 -1.30
CA LEU A 129 7.31 -16.56 -1.75
C LEU A 129 7.12 -16.85 -3.24
N LYS A 130 6.03 -17.52 -3.59
CA LYS A 130 5.71 -17.90 -4.98
C LYS A 130 4.24 -18.23 -5.15
N ASN A 131 3.79 -18.11 -6.40
CA ASN A 131 2.45 -18.48 -6.87
C ASN A 131 1.33 -17.63 -6.26
N HIS A 132 1.62 -16.39 -5.87
CA HIS A 132 0.59 -15.47 -5.42
C HIS A 132 -0.07 -14.77 -6.61
N VAL A 133 -1.36 -14.48 -6.46
CA VAL A 133 -2.08 -13.64 -7.42
C VAL A 133 -1.73 -12.18 -7.14
N ILE A 134 -1.38 -11.43 -8.18
CA ILE A 134 -1.11 -9.99 -8.08
C ILE A 134 -2.45 -9.28 -7.87
N VAL A 135 -2.62 -8.68 -6.70
CA VAL A 135 -3.84 -7.99 -6.27
C VAL A 135 -3.50 -6.66 -5.62
N THR A 136 -4.45 -5.73 -5.62
CA THR A 136 -4.32 -4.51 -4.82
C THR A 136 -4.50 -4.82 -3.33
N THR A 137 -3.68 -4.18 -2.49
CA THR A 137 -3.77 -4.24 -1.03
C THR A 137 -3.36 -2.89 -0.43
N HIS A 138 -3.52 -2.71 0.87
CA HIS A 138 -3.03 -1.53 1.60
C HIS A 138 -1.72 -1.88 2.33
N GLY A 139 -0.60 -1.28 1.92
CA GLY A 139 0.75 -1.60 2.43
C GLY A 139 0.97 -1.26 3.91
N ASP A 140 0.21 -0.30 4.45
CA ASP A 140 0.29 0.13 5.86
C ASP A 140 -1.07 0.02 6.56
N PHE A 141 -1.73 -1.13 6.46
CA PHE A 141 -3.08 -1.27 7.03
C PHE A 141 -3.03 -1.31 8.56
N SER A 142 -3.54 -0.25 9.20
CA SER A 142 -3.50 -0.10 10.66
C SER A 142 -4.62 0.82 11.15
N PRO A 143 -5.04 0.72 12.43
CA PRO A 143 -6.12 1.56 12.98
C PRO A 143 -5.87 3.07 12.88
N ARG A 144 -4.60 3.51 12.86
CA ARG A 144 -4.25 4.94 12.70
C ARG A 144 -4.56 5.49 11.30
N ASN A 145 -4.77 4.61 10.33
CA ASN A 145 -5.06 4.95 8.93
C ASN A 145 -6.55 4.77 8.60
N ILE A 146 -7.43 4.65 9.61
CA ILE A 146 -8.86 4.43 9.46
C ILE A 146 -9.62 5.50 10.26
N ILE A 147 -10.63 6.10 9.64
CA ILE A 147 -11.56 7.05 10.26
C ILE A 147 -12.92 6.35 10.41
N VAL A 148 -13.56 6.52 11.57
CA VAL A 148 -14.89 5.97 11.91
C VAL A 148 -15.84 7.04 12.41
#